data_AF-A0A7C9A0W3-F1
#
_entry.id   AF-A0A7C9A0W3-F1
#
_cell.length_a   1.000
_cell.length_b   1.000
_cell.length_c   1.000
_cell.angle_alpha   90.00
_cell.angle_beta   90.00
_cell.angle_gamma   90.00
#
_symmetry.space_group_name_H-M   'P 1'
#
loop_
_entity.id
_entity.type
_entity.pdbx_description
1 polymer ?
#
loop_
_entity_poly.entity_id
_entity_poly.type
_entity_poly.pdbx_seq_one_letter_code
_entity_poly.pdbx_strand_id
1 'polypeptide(L)'
;IDLKAFDDTKIGVKGLVDAGAEKLPSIFVRPREDLSKEFDTCREDLAIPVIDLTHVRQRNRQGEEIIRRLIWASETWGFFQVVNHGIPLEVLDKVIEGVRMFHEQDVEVKKEYY
;
A
#
# COMPACT_ATOMS: atom_id res chain seq x y z
N ILE A 1 0.89 -26.56 -4.00
CA ILE A 1 0.12 -25.83 -5.03
C ILE A 1 1.15 -25.07 -5.84
N ASP A 2 1.30 -25.41 -7.12
CA ASP A 2 2.11 -24.61 -8.03
C ASP A 2 1.34 -23.35 -8.47
N LEU A 3 2.00 -22.44 -9.18
CA LEU A 3 1.41 -21.15 -9.53
C LEU A 3 0.15 -21.30 -10.39
N LYS A 4 0.17 -22.24 -11.33
CA LYS A 4 -0.95 -22.47 -12.24
C LYS A 4 -2.14 -23.05 -11.50
N ALA A 5 -1.93 -24.07 -10.69
CA ALA A 5 -2.99 -24.67 -9.89
C ALA A 5 -3.60 -23.67 -8.90
N PHE A 6 -2.82 -22.72 -8.38
CA PHE A 6 -3.33 -21.64 -7.54
C PHE A 6 -4.17 -20.63 -8.33
N ASP A 7 -3.64 -20.15 -9.45
CA ASP A 7 -4.31 -19.20 -10.36
C ASP A 7 -5.64 -19.75 -10.88
N ASP A 8 -5.67 -21.02 -11.28
CA ASP A 8 -6.87 -21.73 -11.78
C ASP A 8 -8.01 -21.76 -10.73
N THR A 9 -7.69 -21.69 -9.43
CA THR A 9 -8.74 -21.61 -8.39
C THR A 9 -9.46 -20.27 -8.38
N LYS A 10 -8.79 -19.20 -8.82
CA LYS A 10 -9.27 -17.81 -8.81
C LYS A 10 -9.77 -17.32 -7.44
N ILE A 11 -9.34 -17.95 -6.35
CA ILE A 11 -9.78 -17.57 -4.99
C ILE A 11 -8.89 -16.49 -4.35
N GLY A 12 -7.72 -16.25 -4.94
CA GLY A 12 -6.71 -15.34 -4.41
C GLY A 12 -6.14 -15.76 -3.05
N VAL A 13 -5.29 -14.91 -2.47
CA VAL A 13 -4.65 -15.21 -1.18
C VAL A 13 -5.67 -15.17 -0.03
N LYS A 14 -6.66 -14.27 -0.08
CA LYS A 14 -7.74 -14.23 0.90
C LYS A 14 -8.51 -15.55 0.94
N GLY A 15 -8.96 -16.06 -0.21
CA GLY A 15 -9.69 -17.33 -0.26
C GLY A 15 -8.86 -18.52 0.23
N LEU A 16 -7.54 -18.50 0.01
CA LEU A 16 -6.62 -19.49 0.58
C LEU A 16 -6.58 -19.42 2.13
N VAL A 17 -6.56 -18.22 2.70
CA VAL A 17 -6.59 -18.01 4.16
C VAL A 17 -7.94 -18.41 4.75
N ASP A 18 -9.04 -17.98 4.13
CA ASP A 18 -10.42 -18.28 4.56
C ASP A 18 -10.70 -19.81 4.53
N ALA A 19 -10.07 -20.53 3.59
CA ALA A 19 -10.13 -21.99 3.49
C ALA A 19 -9.29 -22.73 4.57
N GLY A 20 -8.61 -22.00 5.46
CA GLY A 20 -7.86 -22.57 6.58
C GLY A 20 -6.54 -23.21 6.16
N ALA A 21 -5.82 -22.65 5.18
CA ALA A 21 -4.54 -23.21 4.73
C ALA A 21 -3.52 -23.35 5.87
N GLU A 22 -3.17 -24.59 6.22
CA GLU A 22 -2.20 -24.91 7.28
C GLU A 22 -0.74 -24.77 6.82
N LYS A 23 -0.49 -24.85 5.51
CA LYS A 23 0.84 -24.80 4.92
C LYS A 23 0.91 -23.69 3.88
N LEU A 24 1.96 -22.86 3.99
CA LEU A 24 2.25 -21.84 3.00
C LEU A 24 2.63 -22.50 1.67
N PRO A 25 1.92 -22.21 0.56
CA PRO A 25 2.32 -22.69 -0.75
C PRO A 25 3.73 -22.19 -1.12
N SER A 26 4.53 -23.05 -1.75
CA SER A 26 5.93 -22.75 -2.10
C SER A 26 6.08 -21.54 -3.02
N ILE A 27 5.05 -21.17 -3.77
CA ILE A 27 5.04 -19.96 -4.62
C ILE A 27 5.14 -18.65 -3.84
N PHE A 28 4.81 -18.66 -2.54
CA PHE A 28 4.94 -17.49 -1.65
C PHE A 28 6.22 -17.54 -0.81
N VAL A 29 7.02 -18.61 -0.91
CA VAL A 29 8.27 -18.74 -0.15
C VAL A 29 9.37 -18.00 -0.90
N ARG A 30 9.88 -16.93 -0.28
CA ARG A 30 11.02 -16.17 -0.81
C ARG A 30 12.36 -16.88 -0.51
N PRO A 31 13.36 -16.76 -1.40
CA PRO A 31 14.73 -17.23 -1.13
C PRO A 31 15.30 -16.61 0.15
N ARG A 32 16.19 -17.35 0.84
CA ARG A 32 16.78 -16.90 2.12
C ARG A 32 17.61 -15.63 1.95
N GLU A 33 18.22 -15.47 0.79
CA GLU A 33 19.11 -14.36 0.43
C GLU A 33 18.35 -13.02 0.34
N ASP A 34 17.05 -13.07 0.03
CA ASP A 34 16.20 -11.89 0.00
C ASP A 34 15.75 -11.49 1.41
N LEU A 35 15.49 -12.49 2.27
CA LEU A 35 15.08 -12.27 3.65
C LEU A 35 16.21 -11.67 4.50
N SER A 36 17.46 -12.10 4.31
CA SER A 36 18.60 -11.58 5.08
C SER A 36 18.87 -10.09 4.85
N LYS A 37 18.56 -9.56 3.67
CA LYS A 37 18.79 -8.14 3.33
C LYS A 37 17.82 -7.18 4.04
N GLU A 38 16.63 -7.66 4.39
CA GLU A 38 15.60 -6.85 5.05
C GLU A 38 15.94 -6.58 6.53
N PHE A 39 16.54 -7.55 7.23
CA PHE A 39 16.93 -7.37 8.63
C PHE A 39 18.13 -6.44 8.81
N ASP A 40 18.99 -6.31 7.80
CA ASP A 40 20.16 -5.43 7.82
C ASP A 40 19.83 -3.96 7.48
N THR A 41 18.59 -3.68 7.00
CA THR A 41 18.22 -2.36 6.45
C THR A 41 17.22 -1.56 7.28
N CYS A 42 16.79 -2.06 8.45
CA CYS A 42 16.06 -1.25 9.43
C CYS A 42 16.99 -0.21 10.07
N ARG A 43 17.32 0.86 9.31
CA ARG A 43 17.90 2.06 9.89
C ARG A 43 16.81 2.76 10.69
N GLU A 44 16.95 2.74 12.01
CA GLU A 44 16.04 3.38 12.97
C GLU A 44 15.87 4.90 12.72
N ASP A 45 16.72 5.51 11.89
CA ASP A 45 16.79 6.95 11.66
C ASP A 45 16.09 7.45 10.37
N LEU A 46 15.48 6.58 9.56
CA LEU A 46 14.83 6.99 8.31
C LEU A 46 13.37 7.42 8.56
N ALA A 47 13.19 8.68 8.99
CA ALA A 47 11.87 9.29 9.08
C ALA A 47 11.38 9.76 7.69
N ILE A 48 10.36 9.08 7.14
CA ILE A 48 9.71 9.47 5.88
C ILE A 48 9.19 10.92 6.00
N PRO A 49 9.48 11.82 5.05
CA PRO A 49 9.02 13.20 5.11
C PRO A 49 7.49 13.30 5.15
N VAL A 50 6.97 14.14 6.03
CA VAL A 50 5.55 14.53 6.09
C VAL A 50 5.39 15.98 5.65
N ILE A 51 4.55 16.24 4.66
CA ILE A 51 4.35 17.55 4.04
C ILE A 51 2.92 18.02 4.28
N ASP A 52 2.79 19.18 4.92
CA ASP A 52 1.52 19.84 5.17
C ASP A 52 1.12 20.72 3.97
N LEU A 53 -0.04 20.43 3.37
CA LEU A 53 -0.53 21.11 2.18
C LEU A 53 -1.51 22.27 2.48
N THR A 54 -1.76 22.63 3.73
CA THR A 54 -2.75 23.64 4.14
C THR A 54 -2.64 24.96 3.36
N HIS A 55 -1.42 25.39 3.04
CA HIS A 55 -1.15 26.66 2.36
C HIS A 55 -0.54 26.50 0.96
N VAL A 56 -0.54 25.29 0.38
CA VAL A 56 0.15 25.00 -0.88
C VAL A 56 -0.35 25.85 -2.06
N ARG A 57 -1.63 26.26 -2.03
CA ARG A 57 -2.24 27.08 -3.09
C ARG A 57 -2.04 28.59 -2.92
N GLN A 58 -1.42 29.02 -1.81
CA GLN A 58 -1.17 30.44 -1.57
C GLN A 58 -0.02 30.93 -2.44
N ARG A 59 -0.22 32.06 -3.14
CA ARG A 59 0.83 32.72 -3.94
C ARG A 59 1.70 33.63 -3.06
N ASN A 60 2.27 33.06 -2.00
CA ASN A 60 3.14 33.74 -1.05
C ASN A 60 4.32 32.83 -0.67
N ARG A 61 5.20 33.33 0.22
CA ARG A 61 6.39 32.61 0.67
C ARG A 61 6.06 31.23 1.29
N GLN A 62 4.92 31.07 1.96
CA GLN A 62 4.54 29.80 2.58
C GLN A 62 4.19 28.74 1.53
N GLY A 63 3.42 29.11 0.50
CA GLY A 63 3.13 28.21 -0.62
C GLY A 63 4.39 27.80 -1.38
N GLU A 64 5.30 28.74 -1.65
CA GLU A 64 6.59 28.44 -2.29
C GLU A 64 7.44 27.46 -1.48
N GLU A 65 7.47 27.59 -0.16
CA GLU A 65 8.24 26.71 0.72
C GLU A 65 7.70 25.27 0.69
N ILE A 66 6.37 25.09 0.67
CA ILE A 66 5.75 23.77 0.53
C ILE A 66 6.13 23.13 -0.80
N ILE A 67 6.13 23.90 -1.90
CA ILE A 67 6.56 23.41 -3.22
C ILE A 67 8.04 23.02 -3.20
N ARG A 68 8.92 23.82 -2.58
CA ARG A 68 10.35 23.46 -2.43
C ARG A 68 10.52 22.15 -1.65
N ARG A 69 9.76 21.95 -0.56
CA ARG A 69 9.76 20.69 0.21
C ARG A 69 9.26 19.50 -0.61
N LEU A 70 8.23 19.68 -1.45
CA LEU A 70 7.73 18.65 -2.37
C LEU A 70 8.80 18.22 -3.39
N ILE A 71 9.48 19.19 -4.00
CA ILE A 71 10.58 18.92 -4.94
C ILE A 71 11.70 18.15 -4.23
N TRP A 72 12.17 18.67 -3.09
CA TRP A 72 13.23 18.03 -2.31
C TRP A 72 12.88 16.59 -1.90
N ALA A 73 11.65 16.35 -1.42
CA ALA A 73 11.22 15.02 -1.03
C ALA A 73 11.11 14.07 -2.24
N SER A 74 10.66 14.58 -3.39
CA SER A 74 10.59 13.81 -4.63
C SER A 74 11.98 13.42 -5.14
N GLU A 75 12.94 14.35 -5.12
CA GLU A 75 14.31 14.14 -5.62
C GLU A 75 15.17 13.30 -4.66
N THR A 76 15.04 13.54 -3.35
CA THR A 76 15.91 12.93 -2.34
C THR A 76 15.38 11.60 -1.83
N TRP A 77 14.06 11.51 -1.62
CA TRP A 77 13.42 10.32 -1.03
C TRP A 77 12.66 9.48 -2.06
N GLY A 78 12.11 10.10 -3.10
CA GLY A 78 11.19 9.44 -4.03
C GLY A 78 9.86 9.02 -3.38
N PHE A 79 9.66 9.32 -2.10
CA PHE A 79 8.50 8.94 -1.30
C PHE A 79 8.30 9.91 -0.12
N PHE A 80 7.05 10.27 0.15
CA PHE A 80 6.67 11.16 1.25
C PHE A 80 5.18 11.01 1.58
N GLN A 81 4.77 11.46 2.76
CA GLN A 81 3.38 11.54 3.18
C GLN A 81 2.87 12.97 3.07
N VAL A 82 1.59 13.14 2.78
CA VAL A 82 0.92 14.45 2.77
C VAL A 82 -0.20 14.50 3.79
N VAL A 83 -0.32 15.64 4.46
CA VAL A 83 -1.44 15.96 5.37
C VAL A 83 -2.12 17.25 4.93
N ASN A 84 -3.35 17.47 5.37
CA ASN A 84 -4.15 18.63 4.96
C ASN A 84 -4.26 18.78 3.43
N HIS A 85 -4.35 17.65 2.71
CA HIS A 85 -4.46 17.59 1.26
C HIS A 85 -5.84 18.03 0.71
N GLY A 86 -6.80 18.30 1.60
CA GLY A 86 -8.13 18.81 1.24
C GLY A 86 -9.13 17.76 0.78
N ILE A 87 -8.80 16.46 0.91
CA ILE A 87 -9.75 15.37 0.70
C ILE A 87 -10.41 15.08 2.06
N PRO A 88 -11.75 15.11 2.16
CA PRO A 88 -12.45 14.81 3.42
C PRO A 88 -12.13 13.40 3.92
N LEU A 89 -11.99 13.25 5.25
CA LEU A 89 -11.67 11.95 5.86
C LEU A 89 -12.76 10.92 5.57
N GLU A 90 -14.03 11.34 5.52
CA GLU A 90 -15.13 10.41 5.25
C GLU A 90 -15.05 9.79 3.84
N VAL A 91 -14.39 10.46 2.89
CA VAL A 91 -14.14 9.90 1.56
C VAL A 91 -13.09 8.79 1.64
N LEU A 92 -12.00 9.01 2.38
CA LEU A 92 -10.96 7.99 2.57
C LEU A 92 -11.53 6.76 3.30
N ASP A 93 -12.30 6.98 4.37
CA ASP A 93 -12.95 5.91 5.12
C ASP A 93 -13.89 5.08 4.25
N LYS A 94 -14.71 5.73 3.42
CA LYS A 94 -15.60 5.05 2.47
C LYS A 94 -14.85 4.25 1.41
N VAL A 95 -13.69 4.73 0.94
CA VAL A 95 -12.86 3.98 -0.01
C VAL A 95 -12.29 2.73 0.65
N ILE A 96 -11.74 2.86 1.87
CA ILE A 96 -11.21 1.72 2.63
C ILE A 96 -12.32 0.70 2.88
N GLU A 97 -13.50 1.17 3.32
CA GLU A 97 -14.67 0.33 3.53
C GLU A 97 -15.13 -0.36 2.25
N GLY A 98 -15.20 0.38 1.13
CA GLY A 98 -15.58 -0.17 -0.17
C GLY A 98 -14.65 -1.29 -0.64
N VAL A 99 -13.33 -1.09 -0.50
CA VAL A 99 -12.32 -2.11 -0.82
C VAL A 99 -12.50 -3.33 0.07
N ARG A 100 -12.72 -3.15 1.38
CA ARG A 100 -12.97 -4.25 2.31
C ARG A 100 -14.23 -5.02 1.93
N MET A 101 -15.36 -4.32 1.76
CA MET A 101 -16.63 -4.93 1.37
C MET A 101 -16.51 -5.73 0.07
N PHE A 102 -15.78 -5.23 -0.93
CA PHE A 102 -15.52 -5.98 -2.16
C PHE A 102 -14.78 -7.28 -1.90
N HIS A 103 -13.68 -7.25 -1.12
CA HIS A 103 -12.88 -8.44 -0.87
C HIS A 103 -13.59 -9.44 0.07
N GLU A 104 -14.53 -9.00 0.90
CA GLU A 104 -15.37 -9.86 1.75
C GLU A 104 -16.55 -10.53 1.03
N GLN A 105 -16.83 -10.17 -0.23
CA GLN A 105 -17.85 -10.89 -1.01
C GLN A 105 -17.48 -12.35 -1.25
N ASP A 106 -18.52 -13.14 -1.57
CA ASP A 106 -18.38 -14.52 -1.99
C ASP A 106 -17.39 -14.63 -3.16
N VAL A 107 -16.61 -15.71 -3.14
CA VAL A 107 -15.56 -15.95 -4.13
C VAL A 107 -16.12 -16.02 -5.56
N GLU A 108 -17.33 -16.55 -5.72
CA GLU A 108 -17.97 -16.66 -7.03
C GLU A 108 -18.28 -15.28 -7.63
N VAL A 109 -18.67 -14.30 -6.82
CA VAL A 109 -18.89 -12.92 -7.30
C VAL A 109 -17.57 -12.28 -7.71
N LYS A 110 -16.50 -12.46 -6.92
CA LYS A 110 -15.18 -11.91 -7.24
C LYS A 110 -14.56 -12.55 -8.48
N LYS A 111 -14.85 -13.82 -8.77
CA LYS A 111 -14.37 -14.53 -9.96
C LYS A 111 -14.86 -13.93 -11.28
N GLU A 112 -15.97 -13.21 -11.27
CA GLU A 112 -16.48 -12.49 -12.45
C GLU A 112 -15.53 -11.35 -12.88
N TYR A 113 -14.66 -10.89 -11.98
CA TYR A 113 -13.71 -9.80 -12.20
C TYR A 113 -12.26 -10.26 -12.40
N TYR A 114 -12.02 -11.58 -12.53
CA TYR A 114 -10.69 -12.18 -12.67
C TYR A 114 -10.21 -12.24 -14.12
#